data_AF-A0A6B0WFI6-F1
#
_entry.id   AF-A0A6B0WFI6-F1
#
_cell.length_a   1.000
_cell.length_b   1.000
_cell.length_c   1.000
_cell.angle_alpha   90.00
_cell.angle_beta   90.00
_cell.angle_gamma   90.00
#
_symmetry.space_group_name_H-M   'P 1'
#
loop_
_entity.id
_entity.type
_entity.pdbx_description
1 polymer ?
#
loop_
_entity_poly.entity_id
_entity_poly.type
_entity_poly.pdbx_seq_one_letter_code
_entity_poly.pdbx_strand_id
1 'polypeptide(L)'
;MVVGTASSVGKSVVVTALCRIFRQDGVQVAPFKAQNMSNNAAVTADGLEIGRAQAEQAAAAGLEPHVDMNPVLLKPQGDRTSQLVLRGRPAGLLHSRDFTGRKRALWPDAAEALDALRARHD
;
A
#
# COMPACT_ATOMS: atom_id res chain seq x y z
N MET A 1 7.81 -11.23 4.81
CA MET A 1 6.59 -10.57 5.32
C MET A 1 6.88 -9.98 6.70
N VAL A 2 6.42 -8.76 6.99
CA VAL A 2 6.57 -8.12 8.31
C VAL A 2 5.21 -7.98 8.97
N VAL A 3 5.06 -8.54 10.18
CA VAL A 3 3.82 -8.54 10.96
C VAL A 3 4.04 -7.94 12.34
N GLY A 4 2.96 -7.57 13.03
CA GLY A 4 3.01 -7.02 14.38
C GLY A 4 1.72 -7.28 15.13
N THR A 5 1.81 -7.29 16.47
CA THR A 5 0.71 -7.69 17.37
C THR A 5 -0.33 -6.59 17.60
N ALA A 6 -0.02 -5.35 17.23
CA ALA A 6 -0.94 -4.22 17.30
C ALA A 6 -0.73 -3.23 16.13
N SER A 7 -1.64 -2.28 16.01
CA SER A 7 -1.45 -1.08 15.20
C SER A 7 -0.34 -0.21 15.79
N SER A 8 0.32 0.60 14.95
CA SER A 8 1.33 1.58 15.38
C SER A 8 2.60 1.04 16.06
N VAL A 9 2.85 -0.27 16.08
CA VAL A 9 4.09 -0.89 16.62
C VAL A 9 5.35 -0.71 15.75
N GLY A 10 5.37 0.27 14.84
CA GLY A 10 6.56 0.54 14.00
C GLY A 10 6.74 -0.32 12.75
N LYS A 11 5.76 -1.15 12.36
CA LYS A 11 5.85 -2.02 11.15
C LYS A 11 6.31 -1.28 9.89
N SER A 12 5.74 -0.10 9.64
CA SER A 12 6.08 0.69 8.43
C SER A 12 7.55 1.12 8.44
N VAL A 13 8.05 1.59 9.60
CA VAL A 13 9.44 2.01 9.78
C VAL A 13 10.40 0.84 9.58
N VAL A 14 10.08 -0.33 10.15
CA VAL A 14 10.87 -1.55 9.96
C VAL A 14 10.93 -1.94 8.47
N VAL A 15 9.80 -1.91 7.76
CA VAL A 15 9.77 -2.19 6.32
C VAL A 15 10.60 -1.17 5.53
N THR A 16 10.51 0.13 5.88
CA THR A 16 11.34 1.18 5.25
C THR A 16 12.83 0.90 5.46
N ALA A 17 13.25 0.54 6.68
CA ALA A 17 14.63 0.21 6.99
C ALA A 17 15.12 -1.03 6.21
N LEU A 18 14.30 -2.09 6.14
CA LEU A 18 14.61 -3.28 5.36
C LEU A 18 14.75 -2.97 3.87
N CYS A 19 13.87 -2.13 3.31
CA CYS A 19 13.98 -1.68 1.91
C CYS A 19 15.30 -0.97 1.66
N ARG A 20 15.73 -0.09 2.58
CA ARG A 20 17.02 0.62 2.47
C ARG A 20 18.21 -0.34 2.57
N ILE A 21 18.21 -1.25 3.54
CA ILE A 21 19.28 -2.23 3.75
C ILE A 21 19.44 -3.10 2.50
N PHE A 22 18.36 -3.74 2.04
CA PHE A 22 18.41 -4.60 0.85
C PHE A 22 18.90 -3.85 -0.39
N ARG A 23 18.44 -2.61 -0.60
CA ARG A 23 18.94 -1.78 -1.70
C ARG A 23 20.44 -1.48 -1.60
N GLN A 24 20.95 -1.26 -0.39
CA GLN A 24 22.39 -1.00 -0.15
C GLN A 24 23.23 -2.27 -0.34
N ASP A 25 22.68 -3.44 -0.01
CA ASP A 25 23.31 -4.74 -0.21
C ASP A 25 23.22 -5.24 -1.67
N GLY A 26 22.68 -4.41 -2.58
CA GLY A 26 22.55 -4.75 -4.01
C GLY A 26 21.39 -5.68 -4.34
N VAL A 27 20.49 -5.94 -3.38
CA VAL A 27 19.28 -6.74 -3.60
C VAL A 27 18.17 -5.85 -4.19
N GLN A 28 17.56 -6.32 -5.28
CA GLN A 28 16.36 -5.70 -5.83
C GLN A 28 15.18 -5.95 -4.87
N VAL A 29 14.60 -4.88 -4.36
CA VAL A 29 13.49 -4.94 -3.39
C VAL A 29 12.40 -3.97 -3.81
N ALA A 30 11.14 -4.37 -3.70
CA ALA A 30 9.98 -3.50 -3.84
C ALA A 30 9.02 -3.70 -2.66
N PRO A 31 8.50 -2.62 -2.04
CA PRO A 31 7.55 -2.74 -0.94
C PRO A 31 6.16 -3.10 -1.48
N PHE A 32 5.42 -3.89 -0.69
CA PHE A 32 4.03 -4.22 -1.00
C PHE A 32 3.17 -4.21 0.25
N LYS A 33 2.04 -3.48 0.18
CA LYS A 33 0.98 -3.51 1.17
C LYS A 33 -0.37 -3.49 0.47
N ALA A 34 -0.95 -4.69 0.31
CA ALA A 34 -2.23 -4.92 -0.36
C ALA A 34 -3.31 -3.90 0.03
N GLN A 35 -3.48 -3.68 1.34
CA GLN A 35 -4.44 -2.70 1.86
C GLN A 35 -3.79 -1.83 2.94
N ASN A 36 -3.85 -0.51 2.75
CA ASN A 36 -3.50 0.47 3.77
C ASN A 36 -4.75 1.24 4.21
N MET A 37 -4.73 1.77 5.42
CA MET A 37 -5.79 2.60 5.99
C MET A 37 -5.15 3.85 6.59
N SER A 38 -5.23 4.97 5.88
CA SER A 38 -4.61 6.23 6.30
C SER A 38 -5.18 7.40 5.51
N ASN A 39 -5.33 8.54 6.16
CA ASN A 39 -5.60 9.81 5.50
C ASN A 39 -4.33 10.51 5.00
N ASN A 40 -3.15 10.01 5.37
CA ASN A 40 -1.87 10.52 4.88
C ASN A 40 -1.46 9.76 3.61
N ALA A 41 -1.78 10.35 2.47
CA ALA A 41 -1.46 9.82 1.16
C ALA A 41 -0.32 10.59 0.49
N ALA A 42 0.29 9.96 -0.51
CA ALA A 42 1.24 10.55 -1.43
C ALA A 42 0.70 10.44 -2.86
N VAL A 43 1.15 11.33 -3.72
CA VAL A 43 0.81 11.37 -5.14
C VAL A 43 1.99 10.81 -5.92
N THR A 44 1.74 9.84 -6.78
CA THR A 44 2.72 9.27 -7.71
C THR A 44 2.98 10.23 -8.88
N ALA A 45 4.03 9.99 -9.67
CA ALA A 45 4.39 10.86 -10.80
C ALA A 45 3.27 10.99 -11.86
N ASP A 46 2.42 9.99 -12.00
CA ASP A 46 1.24 9.96 -12.89
C ASP A 46 -0.05 10.49 -12.24
N GLY A 47 0.05 11.12 -11.07
CA GLY A 47 -1.08 11.77 -10.39
C GLY A 47 -2.01 10.81 -9.65
N LEU A 48 -1.60 9.57 -9.43
CA LEU A 48 -2.37 8.56 -8.69
C LEU A 48 -2.04 8.61 -7.19
N GLU A 49 -2.92 8.05 -6.36
CA GLU A 49 -2.82 8.15 -4.91
C GLU A 49 -2.39 6.83 -4.25
N ILE A 50 -1.41 6.88 -3.35
CA ILE A 50 -0.99 5.75 -2.50
C ILE A 50 -0.81 6.20 -1.05
N GLY A 51 -0.75 5.27 -0.09
CA GLY A 51 -0.39 5.63 1.29
C GLY A 51 1.02 6.23 1.39
N ARG A 52 1.19 7.30 2.18
CA ARG A 52 2.49 7.97 2.40
C ARG A 52 3.60 7.00 2.81
N ALA A 53 3.27 6.06 3.71
CA ALA A 53 4.21 5.04 4.16
C ALA A 53 4.73 4.17 3.00
N GLN A 54 3.92 3.88 1.97
CA GLN A 54 4.39 3.10 0.82
C GLN A 54 5.26 3.95 -0.11
N ALA A 55 4.99 5.25 -0.25
CA ALA A 55 5.88 6.15 -0.97
C ALA A 55 7.26 6.25 -0.29
N GLU A 56 7.29 6.37 1.04
CA GLU A 56 8.55 6.37 1.80
C GLU A 56 9.32 5.05 1.67
N GLN A 57 8.61 3.93 1.70
CA GLN A 57 9.19 2.60 1.48
C GLN A 57 9.75 2.45 0.07
N ALA A 58 9.07 2.99 -0.95
CA ALA A 58 9.54 3.00 -2.33
C ALA A 58 10.84 3.81 -2.46
N ALA A 59 10.86 5.01 -1.88
CA ALA A 59 12.05 5.86 -1.84
C ALA A 59 13.23 5.18 -1.11
N ALA A 60 12.95 4.43 -0.02
CA ALA A 60 13.96 3.64 0.67
C ALA A 60 14.53 2.50 -0.19
N ALA A 61 13.68 1.85 -0.99
CA ALA A 61 14.07 0.87 -1.99
C ALA A 61 14.79 1.49 -3.21
N GLY A 62 14.79 2.82 -3.35
CA GLY A 62 15.33 3.50 -4.53
C GLY A 62 14.44 3.37 -5.76
N LEU A 63 13.13 3.23 -5.55
CA LEU A 63 12.11 3.12 -6.60
C LEU A 63 11.17 4.32 -6.57
N GLU A 64 10.63 4.66 -7.74
CA GLU A 64 9.51 5.60 -7.82
C GLU A 64 8.27 5.00 -7.16
N PRO A 65 7.50 5.79 -6.38
CA PRO A 65 6.24 5.34 -5.82
C PRO A 65 5.25 4.87 -6.90
N HIS A 66 4.67 3.69 -6.74
CA HIS A 66 3.76 3.09 -7.72
C HIS A 66 2.51 2.49 -7.07
N VAL A 67 1.36 2.54 -7.75
CA VAL A 67 0.07 2.08 -7.22
C VAL A 67 0.04 0.59 -6.89
N ASP A 68 0.82 -0.23 -7.58
CA ASP A 68 0.92 -1.66 -7.26
C ASP A 68 1.52 -1.92 -5.87
N MET A 69 2.28 -0.98 -5.30
CA MET A 69 2.82 -1.08 -3.95
C MET A 69 1.73 -0.90 -2.87
N ASN A 70 0.62 -0.23 -3.23
CA ASN A 70 -0.56 -0.06 -2.38
C ASN A 70 -1.85 -0.01 -3.22
N PRO A 71 -2.36 -1.16 -3.70
CA PRO A 71 -3.48 -1.18 -4.65
C PRO A 71 -4.81 -0.79 -4.00
N VAL A 72 -4.96 -1.00 -2.68
CA VAL A 72 -6.14 -0.59 -1.91
C VAL A 72 -5.73 0.40 -0.81
N LEU A 73 -6.20 1.64 -0.91
CA LEU A 73 -6.06 2.63 0.14
C LEU A 73 -7.45 3.01 0.67
N LEU A 74 -7.65 2.83 1.96
CA LEU A 74 -8.83 3.30 2.68
C LEU A 74 -8.49 4.59 3.41
N LYS A 75 -9.29 5.63 3.22
CA LYS A 75 -9.13 6.93 3.88
C LYS A 75 -10.29 7.11 4.86
N PRO A 76 -10.08 6.85 6.17
CA PRO A 76 -11.14 6.93 7.17
C PRO A 76 -11.83 8.28 7.19
N GLN A 77 -13.15 8.26 7.27
CA GLN A 77 -14.03 9.41 7.38
C GLN A 77 -14.95 9.25 8.61
N GLY A 78 -15.88 10.18 8.79
CA GLY A 78 -16.92 10.08 9.82
C GLY A 78 -17.86 8.89 9.60
N ASP A 79 -18.67 8.60 10.62
CA ASP A 79 -19.76 7.62 10.55
C ASP A 79 -19.34 6.19 10.12
N ARG A 80 -18.15 5.76 10.57
CA ARG A 80 -17.59 4.41 10.28
C ARG A 80 -17.48 4.13 8.77
N THR A 81 -17.28 5.17 7.97
CA THR A 81 -17.03 5.08 6.53
C THR A 81 -15.57 5.34 6.21
N SER A 82 -15.15 4.95 5.01
CA SER A 82 -13.86 5.30 4.44
C SER A 82 -14.05 5.55 2.95
N GLN A 83 -13.36 6.56 2.41
CA GLN A 83 -13.19 6.65 0.97
C GLN A 83 -12.27 5.51 0.52
N LEU A 84 -12.71 4.77 -0.49
CA LEU A 84 -11.92 3.77 -1.16
C LEU A 84 -11.15 4.42 -2.31
N VAL A 85 -9.84 4.22 -2.33
CA VAL A 85 -8.97 4.49 -3.45
C VAL A 85 -8.44 3.15 -3.96
N LEU A 86 -8.78 2.80 -5.20
CA LEU A 86 -8.41 1.55 -5.86
C LEU A 86 -7.46 1.85 -7.01
N ARG A 87 -6.28 1.21 -7.00
CA ARG A 87 -5.19 1.45 -7.96
C ARG A 87 -4.93 2.95 -8.17
N GLY A 88 -4.94 3.67 -7.05
CA GLY A 88 -4.70 5.11 -6.96
C GLY A 88 -5.79 6.03 -7.50
N ARG A 89 -7.00 5.54 -7.75
CA ARG A 89 -8.16 6.36 -8.12
C ARG A 89 -9.32 6.20 -7.13
N PRO A 90 -10.08 7.26 -6.83
CA PRO A 90 -11.30 7.14 -6.02
C PRO A 90 -12.27 6.11 -6.61
N ALA A 91 -12.76 5.19 -5.78
CA ALA A 91 -13.63 4.09 -6.19
C ALA A 91 -14.85 3.92 -5.27
N GLY A 92 -15.26 5.01 -4.60
CA GLY A 92 -16.48 5.10 -3.80
C GLY A 92 -16.24 5.15 -2.30
N LEU A 93 -17.32 4.94 -1.54
CA LEU A 93 -17.31 4.88 -0.08
C LEU A 93 -17.49 3.44 0.38
N LEU A 94 -16.86 3.12 1.52
CA LEU A 94 -16.96 1.82 2.15
C LEU A 94 -17.35 2.00 3.61
N HIS A 95 -18.50 1.47 4.01
CA HIS A 95 -18.85 1.36 5.41
C HIS A 95 -18.14 0.15 6.02
N SER A 96 -17.68 0.28 7.27
CA SER A 96 -17.03 -0.81 8.01
C SER A 96 -17.83 -2.12 8.04
N ARG A 97 -19.17 -2.07 8.04
CA ARG A 97 -20.06 -3.23 8.05
C ARG A 97 -19.99 -4.05 6.75
N ASP A 98 -19.69 -3.39 5.63
CA ASP A 98 -19.63 -4.00 4.30
C ASP A 98 -18.22 -4.46 3.93
N PHE A 99 -17.24 -4.21 4.82
CA PHE A 99 -15.82 -4.46 4.55
C PHE A 99 -15.53 -5.90 4.16
N THR A 100 -16.14 -6.89 4.81
CA THR A 100 -15.91 -8.31 4.52
C THR A 100 -16.32 -8.67 3.08
N GLY A 101 -17.50 -8.21 2.65
CA GLY A 101 -17.98 -8.42 1.28
C GLY A 101 -17.11 -7.70 0.26
N ARG A 102 -16.76 -6.44 0.55
CA ARG A 102 -15.91 -5.63 -0.33
C ARG A 102 -14.48 -6.17 -0.43
N LYS A 103 -13.92 -6.70 0.66
CA LYS A 103 -12.57 -7.30 0.68
C LYS A 103 -12.46 -8.44 -0.33
N ARG A 104 -13.50 -9.27 -0.48
CA ARG A 104 -13.53 -10.35 -1.49
C ARG A 104 -13.50 -9.79 -2.91
N ALA A 105 -14.24 -8.70 -3.16
CA ALA A 105 -14.26 -8.03 -4.47
C ALA A 105 -12.95 -7.32 -4.81
N LEU A 106 -12.19 -6.87 -3.81
CA LEU A 106 -10.89 -6.18 -3.97
C LEU A 106 -9.68 -7.13 -4.03
N TRP A 107 -9.90 -8.42 -3.76
CA TRP A 107 -8.82 -9.41 -3.76
C TRP A 107 -8.10 -9.53 -5.12
N PRO A 108 -8.81 -9.59 -6.27
CA PRO A 108 -8.16 -9.67 -7.58
C PRO A 108 -7.20 -8.49 -7.82
N ASP A 109 -7.60 -7.25 -7.51
CA ASP A 109 -6.74 -6.07 -7.66
C ASP A 109 -5.45 -6.18 -6.84
N ALA A 110 -5.55 -6.70 -5.61
CA ALA A 110 -4.39 -6.87 -4.74
C ALA A 110 -3.45 -8.00 -5.25
N ALA A 111 -4.01 -9.09 -5.77
CA ALA A 111 -3.24 -10.19 -6.34
C ALA A 111 -2.52 -9.75 -7.62
N GLU A 112 -3.23 -9.11 -8.55
CA GLU A 112 -2.65 -8.60 -9.80
C GLU A 112 -1.54 -7.58 -9.55
N ALA A 113 -1.70 -6.68 -8.57
CA ALA A 113 -0.67 -5.72 -8.19
C ALA A 113 0.60 -6.41 -7.65
N LEU A 114 0.43 -7.46 -6.83
CA LEU A 114 1.55 -8.24 -6.33
C LEU A 114 2.27 -8.98 -7.47
N ASP A 115 1.51 -9.63 -8.37
CA ASP A 115 2.09 -10.36 -9.50
C ASP A 115 2.81 -9.42 -10.47
N ALA A 116 2.27 -8.22 -10.70
CA ALA A 116 2.92 -7.18 -11.50
C ALA A 116 4.22 -6.67 -10.87
N LEU A 117 4.27 -6.54 -9.53
CA LEU A 117 5.51 -6.19 -8.83
C LEU A 117 6.55 -7.30 -8.93
N ARG A 118 6.15 -8.56 -8.71
CA ARG A 118 7.04 -9.71 -8.85
C ARG A 118 7.64 -9.80 -10.26
N ALA A 119 6.81 -9.67 -11.30
CA ALA A 119 7.28 -9.70 -12.68
C ALA A 119 8.30 -8.60 -13.04
N ARG A 120 8.36 -7.50 -12.27
CA ARG A 120 9.33 -6.41 -12.46
C ARG A 120 10.56 -6.50 -11.55
N HIS A 121 10.51 -7.29 -10.48
CA HIS A 121 11.50 -7.25 -9.39
C HIS A 121 12.01 -8.61 -8.89
N ASP A 122 11.41 -9.73 -9.30
CA ASP A 122 11.91 -11.10 -9.12
C ASP A 122 12.58 -11.60 -10.42
#